data_AF-K2R8V4-F1
#
_entry.id   AF-K2R8V4-F1
#
_cell.length_a   1.000
_cell.length_b   1.000
_cell.length_c   1.000
_cell.angle_alpha   90.00
_cell.angle_beta   90.00
_cell.angle_gamma   90.00
#
_symmetry.space_group_name_H-M   'P 1'
#
loop_
_entity.id
_entity.type
_entity.pdbx_description
1 polymer ?
#
loop_
_entity_poly.entity_id
_entity_poly.type
_entity_poly.pdbx_seq_one_letter_code
_entity_poly.pdbx_strand_id
1 'polypeptide(L)'
;MYDGPRNDQWLNNFNGVISLGWLANTDVSPCTGSQAVLNYIAKYCSKAETKSASYKDILAKVLPQVSTQYPLLSLVSKVMNRLLGERDWSAQEVSHLLLNLPLQQGSRNVLNVDCRPEHEQPVGFGIEGGETRHTKTLLQKFKERDQTIEWLRHLTYLDFLQNINFAGASSNRWTRRSRAKPRVLNYFPRYSPDPNGPDYEDWCRVKMMLHHDFSDLDALMSYHCPANSWSQAWNHCVQLHPRPYQPDYLNQLSLTAEDDEFELGEDDQELT
;
A
#
# COMPACT_ATOMS: atom_id res chain seq x y z
N MET A 1 6.64 19.00 3.77
CA MET A 1 5.49 19.93 3.91
C MET A 1 6.02 21.36 3.72
N TYR A 2 5.18 22.39 3.54
CA TYR A 2 5.68 23.76 3.66
C TYR A 2 6.11 24.01 5.11
N ASP A 3 7.38 24.36 5.33
CA ASP A 3 7.88 24.79 6.63
C ASP A 3 8.02 26.32 6.60
N GLY A 4 7.07 26.99 7.26
CA GLY A 4 6.97 28.44 7.28
C GLY A 4 7.43 29.00 8.63
N PRO A 5 7.99 30.22 8.67
CA PRO A 5 8.26 30.91 9.92
C PRO A 5 7.01 31.01 10.81
N ARG A 6 7.22 31.19 12.12
CA ARG A 6 6.11 31.39 13.07
C ARG A 6 5.20 32.53 12.62
N ASN A 7 3.88 32.30 12.63
CA ASN A 7 2.84 33.20 12.13
C ASN A 7 2.91 33.46 10.61
N ASP A 8 3.30 32.46 9.83
CA ASP A 8 3.23 32.56 8.38
C ASP A 8 1.78 32.74 7.91
N GLN A 9 1.55 33.76 7.07
CA GLN A 9 0.27 34.03 6.42
C GLN A 9 -0.18 32.92 5.45
N TRP A 10 0.66 31.94 5.13
CA TRP A 10 0.33 30.79 4.29
C TRP A 10 -0.05 29.55 5.12
N LEU A 11 0.15 29.57 6.44
CA LEU A 11 -0.17 28.47 7.34
C LEU A 11 -1.48 28.73 8.09
N ASN A 12 -2.36 27.73 8.08
CA ASN A 12 -3.59 27.70 8.88
C ASN A 12 -4.48 28.96 8.75
N ASN A 13 -4.64 29.46 7.52
CA ASN A 13 -5.52 30.58 7.25
C ASN A 13 -6.95 30.25 7.67
N PHE A 14 -7.53 31.12 8.50
CA PHE A 14 -8.92 31.02 8.90
C PHE A 14 -9.83 30.95 7.67
N ASN A 15 -10.59 29.88 7.55
CA ASN A 15 -11.62 29.73 6.54
C ASN A 15 -12.96 29.48 7.24
N GLY A 16 -13.77 30.53 7.35
CA GLY A 16 -15.04 30.47 8.07
C GLY A 16 -16.01 29.42 7.53
N VAL A 17 -15.99 29.11 6.23
CA VAL A 17 -16.83 28.06 5.64
C VAL A 17 -16.39 26.69 6.13
N ILE A 18 -15.08 26.42 6.14
CA ILE A 18 -14.53 25.15 6.63
C ILE A 18 -14.77 25.04 8.14
N SER A 19 -14.48 26.08 8.92
CA SER A 19 -14.67 26.04 10.37
C SER A 19 -16.13 25.83 10.76
N LEU A 20 -17.08 26.51 10.11
CA LEU A 20 -18.51 26.36 10.39
C LEU A 20 -19.09 25.06 9.84
N GLY A 21 -18.59 24.56 8.70
CA GLY A 21 -19.06 23.33 8.09
C GLY A 21 -18.48 22.06 8.73
N TRP A 22 -17.23 22.12 9.18
CA TRP A 22 -16.49 20.98 9.72
C TRP A 22 -16.60 20.88 11.25
N LEU A 23 -16.69 22.02 11.95
CA LEU A 23 -16.79 22.09 13.42
C LEU A 23 -15.72 21.29 14.17
N ALA A 24 -14.54 21.14 13.57
CA ALA A 24 -13.39 20.46 14.14
C ALA A 24 -12.11 21.24 13.79
N ASN A 25 -11.02 20.97 14.52
CA ASN A 25 -9.72 21.53 14.17
C ASN A 25 -9.34 21.12 12.75
N THR A 26 -8.90 22.11 11.98
CA THR A 26 -8.44 21.94 10.61
C THR A 26 -7.08 22.57 10.48
N ASP A 27 -6.07 21.76 10.19
CA ASP A 27 -4.73 22.24 9.86
C ASP A 27 -4.62 22.33 8.35
N VAL A 28 -4.71 23.55 7.82
CA VAL A 28 -4.54 23.80 6.37
C VAL A 28 -3.10 24.23 6.13
N SER A 29 -2.31 23.32 5.56
CA SER A 29 -0.94 23.61 5.14
C SER A 29 -0.77 23.38 3.63
N PRO A 30 -0.16 24.31 2.88
CA PRO A 30 0.12 24.11 1.48
C PRO A 30 1.13 22.98 1.31
N CYS A 31 0.80 22.01 0.45
CA CYS A 31 1.73 20.97 0.06
C CYS A 31 2.56 21.46 -1.13
N THR A 32 3.85 21.69 -0.91
CA THR A 32 4.78 22.29 -1.90
C THR A 32 5.30 21.30 -2.95
N GLY A 33 4.92 20.02 -2.87
CA GLY A 33 5.33 19.00 -3.82
C GLY A 33 4.48 17.74 -3.74
N SER A 34 4.52 16.93 -4.80
CA SER A 34 3.79 15.66 -4.89
C SER A 34 4.17 14.69 -3.75
N GLN A 35 5.44 14.71 -3.35
CA GLN A 35 5.93 13.90 -2.22
C GLN A 35 5.26 14.28 -0.91
N ALA A 36 5.20 15.57 -0.62
CA ALA A 36 4.58 16.09 0.59
C ALA A 36 3.08 15.76 0.63
N VAL A 37 2.38 15.84 -0.52
CA VAL A 37 0.97 15.42 -0.62
C VAL A 37 0.82 13.93 -0.29
N LEU A 38 1.66 13.07 -0.87
CA LEU A 38 1.57 11.62 -0.68
C LEU A 38 1.87 11.21 0.76
N ASN A 39 2.92 11.78 1.37
CA ASN A 39 3.24 11.55 2.79
C ASN A 39 2.12 12.04 3.71
N TYR A 40 1.54 13.21 3.40
CA TYR A 40 0.39 13.72 4.15
C TYR A 40 -0.80 12.77 4.06
N ILE A 41 -1.22 12.38 2.85
CA ILE A 41 -2.32 11.43 2.66
C ILE A 41 -2.02 10.11 3.38
N ALA A 42 -0.82 9.56 3.20
CA ALA A 42 -0.42 8.31 3.86
C ALA A 42 -0.52 8.44 5.39
N LYS A 43 0.04 9.49 5.99
CA LYS A 43 -0.01 9.77 7.43
C LYS A 43 -1.43 9.72 7.98
N TYR A 44 -2.39 10.38 7.33
CA TYR A 44 -3.77 10.45 7.82
C TYR A 44 -4.61 9.23 7.43
N CYS A 45 -4.33 8.57 6.31
CA CYS A 45 -5.00 7.31 5.95
C CYS A 45 -4.53 6.11 6.79
N SER A 46 -3.27 6.09 7.24
CA SER A 46 -2.72 5.03 8.09
C SER A 46 -2.90 5.27 9.58
N LYS A 47 -3.33 6.47 9.97
CA LYS A 47 -3.65 6.82 11.36
C LYS A 47 -4.99 6.18 11.72
N ALA A 48 -4.95 4.90 12.09
CA ALA A 48 -6.09 4.29 12.76
C ALA A 48 -6.32 5.03 14.09
N GLU A 49 -7.53 5.52 14.32
CA GLU A 49 -7.87 6.11 15.61
C GLU A 49 -7.85 5.01 16.68
N THR A 50 -7.17 5.30 17.80
CA THR A 50 -7.11 4.39 18.93
C THR A 50 -8.48 4.25 19.55
N LYS A 51 -8.97 3.01 19.62
CA LYS A 51 -10.16 2.68 20.40
C LYS A 51 -9.97 3.09 21.86
N SER A 52 -11.05 3.55 22.52
CA SER A 52 -11.10 3.84 23.96
C SER A 52 -10.47 2.70 24.76
N ALA A 53 -9.64 3.03 25.74
CA ALA A 53 -9.14 2.03 26.66
C ALA A 53 -10.29 1.55 27.55
N SER A 54 -10.25 0.29 28.00
CA SER A 54 -11.27 -0.14 28.95
C SER A 54 -11.11 0.62 30.27
N TYR A 55 -12.20 0.84 31.02
CA TYR A 55 -12.11 1.47 32.34
C TYR A 55 -11.12 0.77 33.26
N LYS A 56 -10.95 -0.56 33.11
CA LYS A 56 -9.95 -1.34 33.83
C LYS A 56 -8.52 -0.92 33.48
N ASP A 57 -8.23 -0.70 32.20
CA ASP A 57 -6.90 -0.28 31.73
C ASP A 57 -6.60 1.17 32.15
N ILE A 58 -7.62 2.04 32.11
CA ILE A 58 -7.52 3.43 32.60
C ILE A 58 -7.21 3.41 34.11
N LEU A 59 -7.97 2.64 34.89
CA LEU A 59 -7.74 2.51 36.33
C LEU A 59 -6.35 1.94 36.63
N ALA A 60 -5.89 0.93 35.90
CA ALA A 60 -4.56 0.36 36.06
C ALA A 60 -3.43 1.38 35.81
N LYS A 61 -3.62 2.30 34.85
CA LYS A 61 -2.67 3.39 34.57
C LYS A 61 -2.71 4.50 35.60
N VAL A 62 -3.88 4.80 36.16
CA VAL A 62 -4.07 5.89 37.14
C VAL A 62 -3.65 5.49 38.55
N LEU A 63 -3.91 4.23 38.95
CA LEU A 63 -3.69 3.70 40.31
C LEU A 63 -2.30 4.02 40.89
N PRO A 64 -1.18 3.86 40.15
CA PRO A 64 0.15 4.19 40.67
C PRO A 64 0.36 5.67 41.01
N GLN A 65 -0.47 6.56 40.47
CA GLN A 65 -0.31 8.00 40.59
C GLN A 65 -1.30 8.63 41.60
N VAL A 66 -2.09 7.82 42.30
CA VAL A 66 -3.10 8.30 43.25
C VAL A 66 -2.43 8.82 44.52
N SER A 67 -2.84 10.01 44.98
CA SER A 67 -2.36 10.60 46.24
C SER A 67 -2.76 9.77 47.46
N THR A 68 -1.84 9.59 48.40
CA THR A 68 -2.09 8.90 49.68
C THR A 68 -2.88 9.73 50.67
N GLN A 69 -2.89 11.06 50.52
CA GLN A 69 -3.56 11.98 51.45
C GLN A 69 -5.06 12.11 51.15
N TYR A 70 -5.45 12.07 49.87
CA TYR A 70 -6.84 12.14 49.41
C TYR A 70 -7.12 11.10 48.31
N PRO A 71 -7.04 9.80 48.63
CA PRO A 71 -6.99 8.73 47.61
C PRO A 71 -8.24 8.65 46.74
N LEU A 72 -9.42 8.80 47.33
CA LEU A 72 -10.69 8.78 46.59
C LEU A 72 -10.81 9.95 45.61
N LEU A 73 -10.56 11.18 46.07
CA LEU A 73 -10.67 12.37 45.24
C LEU A 73 -9.59 12.39 44.16
N SER A 74 -8.37 11.97 44.49
CA SER A 74 -7.26 11.88 43.54
C SER A 74 -7.51 10.79 42.47
N LEU A 75 -8.07 9.65 42.85
CA LEU A 75 -8.43 8.61 41.89
C LEU A 75 -9.52 9.10 40.93
N VAL A 76 -10.61 9.67 41.47
CA VAL A 76 -11.72 10.18 40.65
C VAL A 76 -11.24 11.28 39.71
N SER A 77 -10.48 12.26 40.20
CA SER A 77 -9.95 13.35 39.38
C SER A 77 -9.06 12.84 38.25
N LYS A 78 -8.13 11.93 38.54
CA LYS A 78 -7.22 11.39 37.52
C LYS A 78 -7.91 10.47 36.51
N VAL A 79 -8.88 9.67 36.93
CA VAL A 79 -9.72 8.87 36.02
C VAL A 79 -10.54 9.79 35.12
N MET A 80 -11.20 10.82 35.68
CA MET A 80 -11.98 11.79 34.91
C MET A 80 -11.12 12.56 33.91
N ASN A 81 -9.94 13.03 34.33
CA ASN A 81 -9.00 13.70 33.42
C ASN A 81 -8.56 12.78 32.28
N ARG A 82 -8.34 11.49 32.55
CA ARG A 82 -7.96 10.54 31.50
C ARG A 82 -9.11 10.22 30.56
N LEU A 83 -10.34 10.10 31.07
CA LEU A 83 -11.54 9.91 30.25
C LEU A 83 -11.84 11.10 29.34
N LEU A 84 -11.64 12.32 29.83
CA LEU A 84 -11.83 13.53 29.03
C LEU A 84 -10.72 13.73 27.98
N GLY A 85 -9.52 13.18 28.23
CA GLY A 85 -8.37 13.29 27.34
C GLY A 85 -8.20 12.14 26.35
N GLU A 86 -8.92 11.03 26.50
CA GLU A 86 -8.88 9.94 25.51
C GLU A 86 -9.58 10.38 24.22
N ARG A 87 -8.85 10.31 23.11
CA ARG A 87 -9.44 10.47 21.77
C ARG A 87 -10.12 9.17 21.39
N ASP A 88 -11.44 9.19 21.40
CA ASP A 88 -12.27 8.14 20.80
C ASP A 88 -12.35 8.29 19.28
N TRP A 89 -12.98 7.32 18.64
CA TRP A 89 -13.33 7.42 17.23
C TRP A 89 -14.13 8.70 16.96
N SER A 90 -13.67 9.46 15.99
CA SER A 90 -14.34 10.62 15.44
C SER A 90 -15.75 10.23 14.99
N ALA A 91 -16.68 11.18 15.10
CA ALA A 91 -18.07 10.96 14.67
C ALA A 91 -18.14 10.51 13.19
N GLN A 92 -17.19 10.93 12.37
CA GLN A 92 -17.02 10.55 10.98
C GLN A 92 -16.62 9.07 10.84
N GLU A 93 -15.60 8.60 11.57
CA GLU A 93 -15.19 7.19 11.56
C GLU A 93 -16.32 6.29 12.08
N VAL A 94 -16.97 6.67 13.18
CA VAL A 94 -18.15 5.94 13.71
C VAL A 94 -19.26 5.87 12.66
N SER A 95 -19.56 6.97 11.98
CA SER A 95 -20.59 7.00 10.93
C SER A 95 -20.24 6.08 9.77
N HIS A 96 -18.97 6.08 9.31
CA HIS A 96 -18.52 5.17 8.26
C HIS A 96 -18.63 3.70 8.70
N LEU A 97 -18.20 3.37 9.92
CA LEU A 97 -18.29 2.02 10.46
C LEU A 97 -19.75 1.55 10.61
N LEU A 98 -20.62 2.37 11.18
CA LEU A 98 -22.05 2.05 11.37
C LEU A 98 -22.79 1.87 10.04
N LEU A 99 -22.43 2.65 9.02
CA LEU A 99 -23.01 2.58 7.68
C LEU A 99 -22.29 1.57 6.77
N ASN A 100 -21.28 0.87 7.28
CA ASN A 100 -20.43 -0.04 6.52
C ASN A 100 -19.84 0.62 5.25
N LEU A 101 -19.45 1.89 5.38
CA LEU A 101 -18.76 2.66 4.36
C LEU A 101 -17.23 2.53 4.54
N PRO A 102 -16.46 2.53 3.45
CA PRO A 102 -15.01 2.44 3.54
C PRO A 102 -14.41 3.70 4.18
N LEU A 103 -13.44 3.53 5.08
CA LEU A 103 -12.68 4.64 5.71
C LEU A 103 -11.71 5.30 4.73
N GLN A 104 -11.29 4.57 3.70
CA GLN A 104 -10.46 5.10 2.61
C GLN A 104 -10.97 4.59 1.27
N GLN A 105 -10.84 5.41 0.23
CA GLN A 105 -11.16 5.02 -1.14
C GLN A 105 -9.95 5.23 -2.04
N GLY A 106 -9.60 4.19 -2.80
CA GLY A 106 -8.60 4.27 -3.85
C GLY A 106 -9.27 4.43 -5.21
N SER A 107 -8.67 5.24 -6.10
CA SER A 107 -9.15 5.37 -7.48
C SER A 107 -8.89 4.13 -8.34
N ARG A 108 -8.00 3.25 -7.88
CA ARG A 108 -7.55 2.02 -8.55
C ARG A 108 -7.30 0.92 -7.52
N ASN A 109 -7.48 -0.32 -7.95
CA ASN A 109 -7.09 -1.49 -7.16
C ASN A 109 -5.57 -1.67 -7.23
N VAL A 110 -4.93 -1.89 -6.09
CA VAL A 110 -3.52 -2.26 -6.00
C VAL A 110 -3.41 -3.78 -6.01
N LEU A 111 -2.51 -4.32 -6.83
CA LEU A 111 -2.19 -5.75 -6.88
C LEU A 111 -0.72 -5.94 -6.51
N ASN A 112 -0.47 -6.71 -5.45
CA ASN A 112 0.89 -7.09 -5.07
C ASN A 112 1.39 -8.17 -6.04
N VAL A 113 2.59 -7.95 -6.58
CA VAL A 113 3.24 -8.84 -7.54
C VAL A 113 4.50 -9.37 -6.88
N ASP A 114 4.54 -10.69 -6.66
CA ASP A 114 5.73 -11.37 -6.18
C ASP A 114 6.72 -11.51 -7.34
N CYS A 115 7.83 -10.78 -7.24
CA CYS A 115 8.87 -10.72 -8.24
C CYS A 115 9.94 -11.78 -8.02
N ARG A 116 9.95 -12.52 -6.90
CA ARG A 116 10.95 -13.57 -6.66
C ARG A 116 10.90 -14.67 -7.74
N PRO A 117 12.00 -15.41 -7.93
CA PRO A 117 11.99 -16.63 -8.74
C PRO A 117 10.84 -17.56 -8.34
N GLU A 118 10.26 -18.28 -9.30
CA GLU A 118 9.03 -19.08 -9.10
C GLU A 118 9.17 -20.09 -7.96
N HIS A 119 10.35 -20.67 -7.77
CA HIS A 119 10.65 -21.64 -6.72
C HIS A 119 10.72 -21.04 -5.31
N GLU A 120 10.90 -19.72 -5.19
CA GLU A 120 10.93 -18.98 -3.93
C GLU A 120 9.57 -18.37 -3.56
N GLN A 121 8.60 -18.40 -4.48
CA GLN A 121 7.28 -17.85 -4.22
C GLN A 121 6.51 -18.72 -3.22
N PRO A 122 5.92 -18.15 -2.17
CA PRO A 122 5.23 -18.90 -1.15
C PRO A 122 4.00 -19.58 -1.75
N VAL A 123 3.84 -20.86 -1.42
CA VAL A 123 2.63 -21.59 -1.79
C VAL A 123 1.51 -21.14 -0.86
N GLY A 124 0.49 -20.50 -1.41
CA GLY A 124 -0.68 -20.10 -0.63
C GLY A 124 -1.51 -21.31 -0.22
N PHE A 125 -2.10 -21.26 0.97
CA PHE A 125 -3.06 -22.27 1.45
C PHE A 125 -4.42 -21.60 1.63
N GLY A 126 -5.44 -22.10 0.94
CA GLY A 126 -6.82 -21.67 1.10
C GLY A 126 -7.62 -22.76 1.78
N ILE A 127 -8.46 -22.40 2.74
CA ILE A 127 -9.40 -23.34 3.37
C ILE A 127 -10.75 -23.11 2.68
N GLU A 128 -11.18 -24.07 1.85
CA GLU A 128 -12.47 -24.02 1.16
C GLU A 128 -13.24 -25.29 1.50
N GLY A 129 -14.36 -25.16 2.22
CA GLY A 129 -15.18 -26.32 2.62
C GLY A 129 -14.52 -27.27 3.64
N GLY A 130 -13.49 -26.82 4.37
CA GLY A 130 -12.80 -27.64 5.37
C GLY A 130 -11.60 -28.43 4.84
N GLU A 131 -11.33 -28.37 3.53
CA GLU A 131 -10.11 -28.91 2.92
C GLU A 131 -9.09 -27.79 2.66
N THR A 132 -7.81 -28.08 2.94
CA THR A 132 -6.71 -27.17 2.62
C THR A 132 -6.34 -27.35 1.15
N ARG A 133 -6.60 -26.36 0.31
CA ARG A 133 -6.21 -26.35 -1.10
C ARG A 133 -5.04 -25.40 -1.33
N HIS A 134 -4.09 -25.82 -2.16
CA HIS A 134 -3.03 -24.95 -2.64
C HIS A 134 -3.62 -23.83 -3.50
N THR A 135 -3.42 -22.59 -3.09
CA THR A 135 -3.78 -21.41 -3.86
C THR A 135 -2.64 -21.09 -4.82
N LYS A 136 -2.94 -21.15 -6.12
CA LYS A 136 -1.97 -20.85 -7.19
C LYS A 136 -1.50 -19.40 -7.13
N THR A 137 -0.21 -19.17 -7.34
CA THR A 137 0.36 -17.81 -7.43
C THR A 137 -0.13 -17.11 -8.70
N LEU A 138 0.03 -15.79 -8.78
CA LEU A 138 -0.34 -15.02 -9.99
C LEU A 138 0.46 -15.49 -11.22
N LEU A 139 1.73 -15.82 -11.02
CA LEU A 139 2.60 -16.33 -12.07
C LEU A 139 2.13 -17.70 -12.58
N GLN A 140 1.82 -18.62 -11.66
CA GLN A 140 1.29 -19.95 -12.02
C GLN A 140 -0.03 -19.83 -12.79
N LYS A 141 -0.96 -18.99 -12.30
CA LYS A 141 -2.22 -18.73 -13.01
C LYS A 141 -1.97 -18.23 -14.43
N PHE A 142 -1.03 -17.31 -14.62
CA PHE A 142 -0.66 -16.79 -15.94
C PHE A 142 -0.09 -17.87 -16.89
N LYS A 143 0.81 -18.72 -16.38
CA LYS A 143 1.43 -19.81 -17.16
C LYS A 143 0.40 -20.86 -17.62
N GLU A 144 -0.56 -21.17 -16.77
CA GLU A 144 -1.64 -22.15 -17.02
C GLU A 144 -2.84 -21.61 -17.81
N ARG A 145 -2.75 -20.39 -18.35
CA ARG A 145 -3.84 -19.82 -19.16
C ARG A 145 -4.17 -20.72 -20.35
N ASP A 146 -5.42 -20.68 -20.79
CA ASP A 146 -5.87 -21.46 -21.95
C ASP A 146 -5.25 -20.93 -23.25
N GLN A 147 -4.26 -21.67 -23.76
CA GLN A 147 -3.55 -21.32 -25.00
C GLN A 147 -4.37 -21.60 -26.27
N THR A 148 -5.50 -22.30 -26.18
CA THR A 148 -6.39 -22.50 -27.33
C THR A 148 -7.09 -21.20 -27.73
N ILE A 149 -7.17 -20.24 -26.81
CA ILE A 149 -7.77 -18.94 -27.00
C ILE A 149 -6.71 -17.94 -27.48
N GLU A 150 -6.86 -17.45 -28.72
CA GLU A 150 -5.85 -16.61 -29.39
C GLU A 150 -5.44 -15.35 -28.58
N TRP A 151 -6.41 -14.63 -28.01
CA TRP A 151 -6.13 -13.41 -27.26
C TRP A 151 -5.47 -13.69 -25.90
N LEU A 152 -5.64 -14.90 -25.34
CA LEU A 152 -4.93 -15.33 -24.13
C LEU A 152 -3.50 -15.75 -24.47
N ARG A 153 -3.28 -16.41 -25.61
CA ARG A 153 -1.93 -16.83 -26.04
C ARG A 153 -0.96 -15.65 -26.07
N HIS A 154 -1.35 -14.56 -26.72
CA HIS A 154 -0.55 -13.34 -26.92
C HIS A 154 -0.66 -12.32 -25.77
N LEU A 155 -1.24 -12.71 -24.65
CA LEU A 155 -1.38 -11.84 -23.48
C LEU A 155 -0.04 -11.72 -22.75
N THR A 156 0.45 -10.50 -22.55
CA THR A 156 1.65 -10.26 -21.73
C THR A 156 1.33 -10.37 -20.25
N TYR A 157 2.34 -10.65 -19.41
CA TYR A 157 2.12 -10.71 -17.97
C TYR A 157 1.67 -9.35 -17.40
N LEU A 158 2.17 -8.24 -17.93
CA LEU A 158 1.72 -6.90 -17.52
C LEU A 158 0.22 -6.67 -17.81
N ASP A 159 -0.27 -7.02 -19.00
CA ASP A 159 -1.68 -6.85 -19.36
C ASP A 159 -2.58 -7.77 -18.53
N PHE A 160 -2.12 -9.00 -18.27
CA PHE A 160 -2.77 -9.93 -17.34
C PHE A 160 -2.97 -9.30 -15.96
N LEU A 161 -1.89 -8.78 -15.35
CA LEU A 161 -1.92 -8.21 -14.01
C LEU A 161 -2.83 -6.98 -13.92
N GLN A 162 -2.75 -6.08 -14.91
CA GLN A 162 -3.44 -4.79 -14.89
C GLN A 162 -4.92 -4.88 -15.28
N ASN A 163 -5.23 -5.65 -16.32
CA ASN A 163 -6.48 -5.52 -17.07
C ASN A 163 -7.33 -6.78 -17.10
N ILE A 164 -6.85 -7.91 -16.59
CA ILE A 164 -7.62 -9.16 -16.56
C ILE A 164 -8.24 -9.42 -15.19
N ASN A 165 -9.53 -9.73 -15.19
CA ASN A 165 -10.21 -10.31 -14.06
C ASN A 165 -10.07 -11.83 -14.12
N PHE A 166 -9.33 -12.36 -13.15
CA PHE A 166 -9.05 -13.78 -12.95
C PHE A 166 -9.67 -14.31 -11.63
N ALA A 167 -10.63 -13.58 -11.05
CA ALA A 167 -11.41 -14.02 -9.91
C ALA A 167 -12.66 -14.77 -10.41
N GLY A 168 -12.57 -16.10 -10.45
CA GLY A 168 -13.69 -16.99 -10.75
C GLY A 168 -13.42 -18.37 -10.16
N ALA A 169 -14.46 -18.99 -9.57
CA ALA A 169 -14.39 -20.33 -8.97
C ALA A 169 -14.08 -21.44 -9.99
N SER A 170 -14.26 -21.16 -11.28
CA SER A 170 -13.67 -21.95 -12.37
C SER A 170 -12.50 -21.18 -12.96
N SER A 171 -11.32 -21.79 -12.91
CA SER A 171 -10.02 -21.29 -13.36
C SER A 171 -9.97 -20.78 -14.82
N ASN A 172 -11.02 -20.99 -15.62
CA ASN A 172 -11.02 -20.78 -17.06
C ASN A 172 -11.89 -19.61 -17.58
N ARG A 173 -12.56 -18.82 -16.73
CA ARG A 173 -13.39 -17.70 -17.20
C ARG A 173 -12.75 -16.34 -16.96
N TRP A 174 -11.59 -16.11 -17.56
CA TRP A 174 -10.93 -14.81 -17.50
C TRP A 174 -11.64 -13.80 -18.38
N THR A 175 -11.77 -12.57 -17.88
CA THR A 175 -12.45 -11.48 -18.61
C THR A 175 -11.66 -10.18 -18.53
N ARG A 176 -11.74 -9.36 -19.58
CA ARG A 176 -11.14 -8.01 -19.54
C ARG A 176 -11.92 -7.10 -18.58
N ARG A 177 -11.21 -6.28 -17.82
CA ARG A 177 -11.75 -5.28 -16.90
C ARG A 177 -12.20 -4.01 -17.63
N SER A 178 -13.14 -4.12 -18.56
CA SER A 178 -13.55 -3.01 -19.44
C SER A 178 -14.12 -1.79 -18.73
N ARG A 179 -14.73 -1.97 -17.54
CA ARG A 179 -15.34 -0.89 -16.75
C ARG A 179 -14.42 -0.30 -15.67
N ALA A 180 -13.30 -0.96 -15.36
CA ALA A 180 -12.43 -0.57 -14.27
C ALA A 180 -11.08 -0.08 -14.80
N LYS A 181 -10.48 0.90 -14.12
CA LYS A 181 -9.13 1.35 -14.46
C LYS A 181 -8.10 0.22 -14.27
N PRO A 182 -7.00 0.22 -15.04
CA PRO A 182 -5.87 -0.70 -14.86
C PRO A 182 -5.43 -0.72 -13.40
N ARG A 183 -5.16 -1.91 -12.84
CA ARG A 183 -4.60 -2.02 -11.49
C ARG A 183 -3.28 -1.28 -11.39
N VAL A 184 -2.99 -0.73 -10.22
CA VAL A 184 -1.65 -0.32 -9.84
C VAL A 184 -0.92 -1.57 -9.35
N LEU A 185 0.31 -1.78 -9.83
CA LEU A 185 1.11 -2.94 -9.45
C LEU A 185 2.09 -2.54 -8.35
N ASN A 186 2.13 -3.31 -7.27
CA ASN A 186 3.09 -3.16 -6.20
C ASN A 186 4.06 -4.35 -6.22
N TYR A 187 5.27 -4.11 -6.71
CA TYR A 187 6.29 -5.13 -6.91
C TYR A 187 7.04 -5.43 -5.60
N PHE A 188 7.27 -6.71 -5.30
CA PHE A 188 8.03 -7.15 -4.15
C PHE A 188 8.80 -8.46 -4.42
N PRO A 189 10.12 -8.55 -4.16
CA PRO A 189 11.01 -7.43 -3.87
C PRO A 189 11.15 -6.53 -5.11
N ARG A 190 11.64 -5.30 -4.91
CA ARG A 190 12.00 -4.41 -6.02
C ARG A 190 13.49 -4.55 -6.28
N TYR A 191 13.81 -5.16 -7.42
CA TYR A 191 15.20 -5.32 -7.87
C TYR A 191 15.73 -4.01 -8.47
N SER A 192 17.03 -3.73 -8.25
CA SER A 192 17.69 -2.54 -8.78
C SER A 192 17.90 -2.63 -10.30
N PRO A 193 17.66 -1.54 -11.06
CA PRO A 193 17.98 -1.47 -12.49
C PRO A 193 19.47 -1.23 -12.77
N ASP A 194 20.34 -1.13 -11.76
CA ASP A 194 21.78 -0.89 -11.93
C ASP A 194 22.46 -2.11 -12.56
N PRO A 195 23.05 -2.01 -13.77
CA PRO A 195 23.73 -3.11 -14.46
C PRO A 195 24.86 -3.78 -13.67
N ASN A 196 25.47 -3.05 -12.73
CA ASN A 196 26.56 -3.57 -11.91
C ASN A 196 26.09 -4.12 -10.55
N GLY A 197 24.79 -3.98 -10.25
CA GLY A 197 24.20 -4.43 -9.00
C GLY A 197 23.95 -5.94 -8.97
N PRO A 198 23.91 -6.55 -7.76
CA PRO A 198 23.63 -7.97 -7.61
C PRO A 198 22.22 -8.36 -8.08
N ASP A 199 21.28 -7.41 -8.05
CA ASP A 199 19.87 -7.61 -8.39
C ASP A 199 19.55 -7.45 -9.88
N TYR A 200 20.53 -7.06 -10.71
CA TYR A 200 20.27 -6.69 -12.10
C TYR A 200 19.71 -7.84 -12.95
N GLU A 201 20.19 -9.05 -12.68
CA GLU A 201 19.75 -10.24 -13.41
C GLU A 201 18.27 -10.53 -13.15
N ASP A 202 17.84 -10.42 -11.89
CA ASP A 202 16.43 -10.56 -11.51
C ASP A 202 15.58 -9.39 -12.01
N TRP A 203 16.12 -8.18 -12.02
CA TRP A 203 15.45 -7.03 -12.63
C TRP A 203 15.19 -7.28 -14.12
N CYS A 204 16.18 -7.78 -14.86
CA CYS A 204 16.06 -8.13 -16.28
C CYS A 204 15.03 -9.26 -16.48
N ARG A 205 15.03 -10.28 -15.61
CA ARG A 205 14.03 -11.36 -15.63
C ARG A 205 12.62 -10.80 -15.49
N VAL A 206 12.37 -9.96 -14.49
CA VAL A 206 11.06 -9.35 -14.26
C VAL A 206 10.64 -8.48 -15.45
N LYS A 207 11.55 -7.71 -16.04
CA LYS A 207 11.28 -6.93 -17.26
C LYS A 207 10.87 -7.81 -18.43
N MET A 208 11.62 -8.87 -18.71
CA MET A 208 11.30 -9.85 -19.75
C MET A 208 9.92 -10.47 -19.50
N MET A 209 9.63 -10.89 -18.27
CA MET A 209 8.33 -11.47 -17.92
C MET A 209 7.17 -10.49 -18.16
N LEU A 210 7.31 -9.23 -17.74
CA LEU A 210 6.22 -8.25 -17.85
C LEU A 210 5.83 -7.97 -19.30
N HIS A 211 6.80 -7.94 -20.21
CA HIS A 211 6.62 -7.43 -21.57
C HIS A 211 6.43 -8.49 -22.65
N HIS A 212 6.57 -9.78 -22.31
CA HIS A 212 6.44 -10.87 -23.25
C HIS A 212 5.30 -11.82 -22.87
N ASP A 213 4.73 -12.47 -23.88
CA ASP A 213 3.92 -13.64 -23.68
C ASP A 213 4.81 -14.87 -23.44
N PHE A 214 4.51 -15.63 -22.40
CA PHE A 214 5.26 -16.85 -22.11
C PHE A 214 4.41 -17.83 -21.31
N SER A 215 4.68 -19.12 -21.45
CA SER A 215 4.16 -20.16 -20.55
C SER A 215 5.28 -20.92 -19.84
N ASP A 216 6.51 -20.77 -20.34
CA ASP A 216 7.72 -21.33 -19.77
C ASP A 216 8.81 -20.25 -19.75
N LEU A 217 9.49 -20.12 -18.61
CA LEU A 217 10.52 -19.10 -18.40
C LEU A 217 11.83 -19.49 -19.10
N ASP A 218 12.15 -20.77 -19.13
CA ASP A 218 13.39 -21.25 -19.77
C ASP A 218 13.33 -21.05 -21.29
N ALA A 219 12.16 -21.33 -21.89
CA ALA A 219 11.90 -21.02 -23.29
C ALA A 219 11.98 -19.51 -23.60
N LEU A 220 11.42 -18.66 -22.73
CA LEU A 220 11.48 -17.20 -22.88
C LEU A 220 12.93 -16.70 -22.87
N MET A 221 13.75 -17.20 -21.95
CA MET A 221 15.17 -16.85 -21.86
C MET A 221 15.94 -17.32 -23.10
N SER A 222 15.77 -18.61 -23.45
CA SER A 222 16.51 -19.26 -24.54
C SER A 222 16.20 -18.65 -25.91
N TYR A 223 14.97 -18.19 -26.14
CA TYR A 223 14.58 -17.55 -27.39
C TYR A 223 15.38 -16.26 -27.66
N HIS A 224 15.70 -15.51 -26.60
CA HIS A 224 16.42 -14.24 -26.71
C HIS A 224 17.93 -14.36 -26.49
N CYS A 225 18.40 -15.39 -25.76
CA CYS A 225 19.82 -15.57 -25.50
C CYS A 225 20.17 -17.07 -25.27
N PRO A 226 21.07 -17.66 -26.08
CA PRO A 226 21.55 -19.03 -25.88
C PRO A 226 22.43 -19.21 -24.63
N ALA A 227 22.96 -18.12 -24.06
CA ALA A 227 23.88 -18.15 -22.93
C ALA A 227 23.17 -18.25 -21.55
N ASN A 228 21.84 -18.36 -21.53
CA ASN A 228 21.03 -18.49 -20.31
C ASN A 228 21.24 -17.38 -19.27
N SER A 229 21.36 -16.13 -19.75
CA SER A 229 21.41 -14.95 -18.88
C SER A 229 20.30 -13.95 -19.23
N TRP A 230 19.56 -13.53 -18.22
CA TRP A 230 18.48 -12.56 -18.32
C TRP A 230 18.97 -11.18 -18.72
N SER A 231 20.12 -10.72 -18.22
CA SER A 231 20.70 -9.44 -18.63
C SER A 231 21.04 -9.40 -20.12
N GLN A 232 21.61 -10.49 -20.65
CA GLN A 232 21.90 -10.60 -22.09
C GLN A 232 20.61 -10.70 -22.92
N ALA A 233 19.65 -11.52 -22.48
CA ALA A 233 18.34 -11.65 -23.12
C ALA A 233 17.61 -10.29 -23.21
N TRP A 234 17.60 -9.53 -22.11
CA TRP A 234 17.00 -8.20 -22.06
C TRP A 234 17.70 -7.21 -22.99
N ASN A 235 19.03 -7.15 -22.96
CA ASN A 235 19.81 -6.27 -23.84
C ASN A 235 19.56 -6.57 -25.33
N HIS A 236 19.54 -7.85 -25.70
CA HIS A 236 19.22 -8.27 -27.07
C HIS A 236 17.78 -7.90 -27.44
N CYS A 237 16.82 -8.11 -26.53
CA CYS A 237 15.43 -7.76 -26.72
C CYS A 237 15.22 -6.26 -26.98
N VAL A 238 15.85 -5.40 -26.17
CA VAL A 238 15.81 -3.93 -26.33
C VAL A 238 16.38 -3.48 -27.68
N GLN A 239 17.42 -4.15 -28.18
CA GLN A 239 17.98 -3.86 -29.51
C GLN A 239 17.02 -4.22 -30.65
N LEU A 240 16.28 -5.33 -30.52
CA LEU A 240 15.30 -5.77 -31.52
C LEU A 240 13.99 -4.94 -31.49
N HIS A 241 13.64 -4.37 -30.35
CA HIS A 241 12.43 -3.58 -30.15
C HIS A 241 12.75 -2.10 -29.91
N PRO A 242 12.90 -1.28 -30.97
CA PRO A 242 13.24 0.13 -30.84
C PRO A 242 12.09 1.00 -30.29
N ARG A 243 10.89 0.45 -30.11
CA ARG A 243 9.77 1.17 -29.51
C ARG A 243 9.75 0.96 -28.00
N PRO A 244 9.49 2.02 -27.20
CA PRO A 244 9.39 1.88 -25.77
C PRO A 244 8.21 0.97 -25.40
N TYR A 245 8.46 0.05 -24.47
CA TYR A 245 7.43 -0.78 -23.87
C TYR A 245 6.38 0.06 -23.13
N GLN A 246 5.21 -0.54 -22.89
CA GLN A 246 4.21 0.05 -22.02
C GLN A 246 4.82 0.35 -20.64
N PRO A 247 4.51 1.49 -20.00
CA PRO A 247 5.01 1.81 -18.67
C PRO A 247 4.62 0.75 -17.64
N ASP A 248 5.63 0.03 -17.13
CA ASP A 248 5.48 -0.97 -16.06
C ASP A 248 5.67 -0.39 -14.66
N TYR A 249 6.26 0.81 -14.53
CA TYR A 249 6.53 1.49 -13.27
C TYR A 249 7.41 0.71 -12.27
N LEU A 250 8.12 -0.34 -12.72
CA LEU A 250 9.04 -1.12 -11.88
C LEU A 250 10.15 -0.23 -11.31
N ASN A 251 10.66 0.69 -12.15
CA ASN A 251 11.78 1.58 -11.81
C ASN A 251 11.36 2.84 -11.03
N GLN A 252 10.06 3.10 -10.88
CA GLN A 252 9.63 4.24 -10.10
C GLN A 252 9.80 3.91 -8.61
N LEU A 253 10.65 4.69 -7.94
CA LEU A 253 10.92 4.55 -6.51
C LEU A 253 9.59 4.50 -5.75
N SER A 254 9.46 3.50 -4.87
CA SER A 254 8.55 3.67 -3.73
C SER A 254 9.06 4.88 -2.99
N LEU A 255 8.16 5.79 -2.67
CA LEU A 255 8.47 6.86 -1.73
C LEU A 255 9.07 6.18 -0.50
N THR A 256 10.34 6.40 -0.25
CA THR A 256 10.91 6.06 1.04
C THR A 256 10.12 6.90 2.03
N ALA A 257 9.42 6.22 2.94
CA ALA A 257 9.00 6.87 4.17
C ALA A 257 10.33 7.27 4.82
N GLU A 258 10.77 8.50 4.58
CA GLU A 258 11.63 9.16 5.54
C GLU A 258 10.85 9.06 6.84
N ASP A 259 11.43 8.37 7.83
CA ASP A 259 10.92 8.32 9.17
C ASP A 259 10.96 9.76 9.71
N ASP A 260 9.99 10.57 9.32
CA ASP A 260 9.70 11.83 9.98
C ASP A 260 9.34 11.45 11.40
N GLU A 261 10.33 11.62 12.28
CA GLU A 261 10.29 11.34 13.70
C GLU A 261 8.96 11.87 14.25
N PHE A 262 8.20 10.97 14.85
CA PHE A 262 6.85 11.24 15.30
C PHE A 262 6.91 12.27 16.43
N GLU A 263 6.82 13.56 16.09
CA GLU A 263 6.58 14.63 17.06
C GLU A 263 5.16 14.43 17.61
N LEU A 264 5.09 13.69 18.72
CA LEU A 264 3.99 13.81 19.68
C LEU A 264 3.95 15.28 20.07
N GLY A 265 2.89 15.97 19.68
CA GLY A 265 2.66 17.35 20.12
C GLY A 265 2.86 17.44 21.62
N GLU A 266 3.87 18.21 22.03
CA GLU A 266 4.17 18.57 23.41
C GLU A 266 3.08 19.50 23.94
N ASP A 267 1.86 18.99 24.12
CA ASP A 267 0.78 19.73 24.81
C ASP A 267 0.61 19.28 26.27
N ASP A 268 1.59 18.55 26.82
CA ASP A 268 1.70 18.23 28.25
C ASP A 268 2.89 18.98 28.91
N GLN A 269 3.22 20.19 28.44
CA GLN A 269 4.04 21.09 29.25
C GLN A 269 3.16 21.65 30.37
N GLU A 270 3.30 21.03 31.54
CA GLU A 270 2.78 21.45 32.83
C GLU A 270 2.93 22.97 33.03
N LEU A 271 1.79 23.65 33.16
CA LEU A 271 1.73 24.91 33.89
C LEU A 271 2.02 24.60 35.36
N THR A 272 3.28 24.75 35.75
CA THR A 272 3.68 24.94 37.16
C THR A 272 3.05 26.19 37.76
#